data_AF-A0A838ERB2-F1
#
_entry.id   AF-A0A838ERB2-F1
#
_cell.length_a   1.000
_cell.length_b   1.000
_cell.length_c   1.000
_cell.angle_alpha   90.00
_cell.angle_beta   90.00
_cell.angle_gamma   90.00
#
_symmetry.space_group_name_H-M   'P 1'
#
loop_
_entity.id
_entity.type
_entity.pdbx_description
1 polymer ?
#
loop_
_entity_poly.entity_id
_entity_poly.type
_entity_poly.pdbx_seq_one_letter_code
_entity_poly.pdbx_strand_id
1 'polypeptide(L)' 'MSDLMTISEVAQLLRVDGTTVRRWVQQGALEAIVLPHMNKRQAYRIKRETVSKILGEGQPQQ' A
#
# COMPACT_ATOMS: atom_id res chain seq x y z
N MET A 1 -16.58 -2.56 1.97
CA MET A 1 -15.78 -1.52 2.64
C MET A 1 -14.45 -1.44 1.90
N SER A 2 -14.09 -0.32 1.28
CA SER A 2 -12.86 -0.22 0.48
C SER A 2 -11.64 -0.20 1.41
N ASP A 3 -11.03 -1.35 1.65
CA ASP A 3 -9.86 -1.49 2.54
C ASP A 3 -8.59 -1.00 1.83
N LEU A 4 -8.46 0.32 1.76
CA LEU A 4 -7.38 1.04 1.10
C LEU A 4 -6.45 1.68 2.14
N MET A 5 -5.22 1.20 2.19
CA MET A 5 -4.17 1.68 3.07
C MET A 5 -3.34 2.78 2.41
N THR A 6 -2.84 3.71 3.20
CA THR A 6 -1.83 4.68 2.78
C THR A 6 -0.43 4.09 2.83
N ILE A 7 0.54 4.76 2.19
CA ILE A 7 1.96 4.37 2.24
C ILE A 7 2.45 4.20 3.68
N SER A 8 2.11 5.14 4.57
CA SER A 8 2.57 5.12 5.97
C SER A 8 2.01 3.92 6.73
N GLU A 9 0.75 3.57 6.50
CA GLU A 9 0.13 2.40 7.15
C GLU A 9 0.76 1.09 6.67
N VAL A 10 1.03 0.97 5.36
CA VAL A 10 1.71 -0.20 4.80
C VAL A 10 3.16 -0.29 5.30
N ALA A 11 3.85 0.84 5.38
CA ALA A 11 5.21 0.93 5.91
C ALA A 11 5.28 0.43 7.36
N GLN A 12 4.33 0.87 8.20
CA GLN A 12 4.23 0.43 9.58
C GLN A 12 3.92 -1.07 9.70
N LEU A 13 3.00 -1.58 8.87
CA LEU A 13 2.61 -2.98 8.88
C LEU A 13 3.76 -3.92 8.46
N LEU A 14 4.47 -3.56 7.38
CA LEU A 14 5.59 -4.34 6.85
C LEU A 14 6.91 -4.05 7.57
N ARG A 15 6.94 -3.10 8.51
CA ARG A 15 8.14 -2.61 9.22
C ARG A 15 9.25 -2.15 8.27
N VAL A 16 8.88 -1.44 7.22
CA VAL A 16 9.80 -0.83 6.24
C VAL A 16 9.61 0.68 6.18
N ASP A 17 10.53 1.39 5.55
CA ASP A 17 10.38 2.84 5.32
C ASP A 17 9.34 3.14 4.22
N GLY A 18 8.64 4.27 4.34
CA GLY A 18 7.65 4.72 3.36
C GLY A 18 8.24 4.95 1.96
N THR A 19 9.52 5.29 1.84
CA THR A 19 10.22 5.39 0.55
C THR A 19 10.40 4.03 -0.11
N THR A 20 10.57 2.96 0.67
CA THR A 20 10.62 1.57 0.15
C THR A 20 9.29 1.17 -0.44
N VAL A 21 8.19 1.43 0.28
CA VAL A 21 6.83 1.18 -0.22
C VAL A 21 6.58 1.96 -1.51
N ARG A 22 6.98 3.24 -1.56
CA ARG A 22 6.86 4.06 -2.77
C ARG A 22 7.67 3.50 -3.94
N ARG A 23 8.90 3.03 -3.69
CA ARG A 23 9.73 2.37 -4.71
C ARG A 23 9.05 1.12 -5.25
N TRP A 24 8.48 0.27 -4.39
CA TRP A 24 7.77 -0.93 -4.85
C TRP A 24 6.55 -0.60 -5.70
N VAL A 25 5.80 0.45 -5.37
CA VAL A 25 4.70 0.94 -6.23
C VAL A 25 5.25 1.42 -7.58
N GLN A 26 6.33 2.19 -7.59
CA GLN A 26 6.96 2.67 -8.82
C GLN A 26 7.55 1.54 -9.69
N GLN A 27 8.04 0.47 -9.06
CA GLN A 27 8.56 -0.71 -9.74
C GLN A 27 7.47 -1.71 -10.16
N GLY A 28 6.20 -1.46 -9.82
CA GLY A 28 5.08 -2.37 -10.12
C GLY A 28 5.03 -3.61 -9.22
N ALA A 29 5.85 -3.68 -8.18
CA ALA A 29 5.83 -4.76 -7.20
C ALA A 29 4.65 -4.65 -6.22
N LEU A 30 4.09 -3.45 -6.06
CA LEU A 30 2.93 -3.20 -5.20
C LEU A 30 1.85 -2.43 -5.97
N GLU A 31 0.66 -3.02 -6.09
CA GLU A 31 -0.48 -2.38 -6.76
C GLU A 31 -1.05 -1.26 -5.88
N ALA A 32 -1.06 -0.03 -6.41
CA ALA A 32 -1.62 1.13 -5.74
C ALA A 32 -2.45 1.99 -6.69
N ILE A 33 -3.56 2.50 -6.17
CA ILE A 33 -4.42 3.49 -6.81
C ILE A 33 -3.82 4.87 -6.53
N VAL A 34 -3.47 5.59 -7.59
CA VAL A 34 -3.04 6.99 -7.50
C VAL A 34 -4.27 7.87 -7.42
N LEU A 35 -4.41 8.63 -6.34
CA LEU A 35 -5.49 9.61 -6.23
C LEU A 35 -5.14 10.85 -7.06
N PRO A 36 -6.13 11.49 -7.72
CA PRO A 36 -5.92 12.79 -8.34
C PRO A 36 -5.41 13.78 -7.28
N HIS A 37 -4.39 14.57 -7.63
CA HIS A 37 -3.58 15.34 -6.68
C HIS A 37 -4.45 16.23 -5.79
N MET A 38 -4.60 15.85 -4.53
CA MET A 38 -5.30 16.61 -3.50
C MET A 38 -4.37 17.52 -2.69
N ASN A 39 -3.14 17.80 -3.17
CA ASN A 39 -2.17 18.83 -2.68
C ASN A 39 -0.79 18.67 -3.37
N LYS A 40 0.27 19.33 -2.88
CA LYS A 40 1.69 19.22 -3.32
C LYS A 40 2.32 17.81 -3.26
N ARG A 41 1.58 16.77 -2.83
CA ARG A 41 2.08 15.38 -2.71
C ARG A 41 1.08 14.40 -3.33
N GLN A 42 1.58 13.49 -4.16
CA GLN A 42 0.81 12.36 -4.70
C GLN A 42 0.39 11.42 -3.56
N ALA A 43 -0.91 11.21 -3.41
CA ALA A 43 -1.46 10.25 -2.47
C ALA A 43 -1.67 8.91 -3.18
N TYR A 44 -1.08 7.86 -2.62
CA TYR A 44 -1.26 6.48 -3.08
C TYR A 44 -2.16 5.74 -2.10
N ARG A 45 -3.05 4.91 -2.64
CA ARG A 45 -3.92 4.00 -1.91
C ARG A 45 -3.63 2.57 -2.32
N ILE A 46 -3.12 1.78 -1.39
CA ILE A 46 -2.72 0.39 -1.59
C ILE A 46 -3.87 -0.48 -1.07
N LYS A 47 -4.30 -1.47 -1.84
CA LYS A 47 -5.34 -2.40 -1.36
C LYS A 47 -4.74 -3.29 -0.27
N ARG A 48 -5.44 -3.47 0.84
CA ARG A 48 -4.98 -4.34 1.93
C ARG A 48 -4.81 -5.79 1.50
N GLU A 49 -5.62 -6.27 0.55
CA GLU A 49 -5.45 -7.61 -0.04
C GLU A 49 -4.04 -7.81 -0.62
N THR A 50 -3.44 -6.77 -1.20
CA THR A 50 -2.11 -6.86 -1.83
C THR A 50 -1.04 -6.98 -0.76
N VAL A 51 -1.20 -6.27 0.35
CA VAL A 51 -0.27 -6.33 1.49
C VAL A 51 -0.39 -7.68 2.20
N SER A 52 -1.61 -8.18 2.39
CA SER A 52 -1.88 -9.50 2.96
C SER A 52 -1.27 -10.64 2.13
N LYS A 53 -1.31 -10.55 0.79
CA LYS A 53 -0.61 -11.49 -0.11
C LYS A 53 0.91 -11.50 0.12
N ILE A 54 1.52 -10.34 0.34
CA ILE A 54 2.98 -10.22 0.59
C ILE A 54 3.36 -10.80 1.95
N LEU A 55 2.51 -10.60 2.97
CA LEU A 55 2.71 -11.15 4.31
C LEU A 55 2.57 -12.68 4.36
N GLY A 56 2.15 -13.33 3.27
CA GLY A 56 1.88 -14.77 3.25
C GLY A 56 0.68 -15.15 4.12
N GLU A 57 -0.06 -14.16 4.62
CA GLU A 57 -1.33 -14.34 5.32
C GLU A 57 -2.39 -14.66 4.27
N GLY A 58 -2.36 -15.89 3.77
CA GLY A 58 -3.39 -16.47 2.91
C GLY A 58 -4.71 -16.72 3.63
N GLN A 59 -5.14 -15.83 4.52
CA GLN A 59 -6.47 -15.89 5.12
C GLN A 59 -7.15 -14.51 5.10
N PRO A 60 -8.22 -14.35 4.30
CA PRO A 60 -9.20 -13.33 4.61
C PRO A 60 -9.77 -13.72 5.97
N GLN A 61 -9.43 -12.97 7.01
CA GLN A 61 -10.09 -13.13 8.28
C GLN A 61 -11.42 -12.41 8.19
N GLN A 62 -12.40 -13.03 7.51
CA GLN A 62 -13.86 -12.87 7.63
C GLN A 62 -14.55 -14.17 7.25
#